data_AF-A0A814WN93-F1
#
_entry.id   AF-A0A814WN93-F1
#
_cell.length_a   1.000
_cell.length_b   1.000
_cell.length_c   1.000
_cell.angle_alpha   90.00
_cell.angle_beta   90.00
_cell.angle_gamma   90.00
#
_symmetry.space_group_name_H-M   'P 1'
#
loop_
_entity.id
_entity.type
_entity.pdbx_description
1 polymer ?
#
loop_
_entity_poly.entity_id
_entity_poly.type
_entity_poly.pdbx_seq_one_letter_code
_entity_poly.pdbx_strand_id
1 'polypeptide(L)'
;MDKNTFLKIYFPNGSFHGIRYTSSTTVAELIRTVLKGRLSPNELIFHLSYALRVTYIGKEQTITNVRISSSSDKTILSDKWLHSNMTMEKVHRIYGPIDELKLELRLRYFPQSIDALSNDKPTFGYFYEQLRIDYMRLKSEYVSMNEAIELGSLEIRKLFKDLNPTALDKKVNVDYLEKELGLKRFFPQSVISSHKPRVLRKCIKACLKKYEGLAEEECVKRFCFLLKDVWNWEQEVYTCNLG
;
A
#
# COMPACT_ATOMS: atom_id res chain seq x y z
N MET A 1 -34.87 0.24 -12.55
CA MET A 1 -34.95 0.86 -11.21
C MET A 1 -33.59 1.48 -10.91
N ASP A 2 -33.41 2.77 -11.16
CA ASP A 2 -32.20 3.48 -10.74
C ASP A 2 -32.33 3.90 -9.27
N LYS A 3 -32.08 2.94 -8.37
CA LYS A 3 -31.83 3.28 -6.97
C LYS A 3 -30.41 3.84 -6.90
N ASN A 4 -30.31 5.13 -6.57
CA ASN A 4 -29.06 5.79 -6.21
C ASN A 4 -28.39 4.99 -5.08
N THR A 5 -27.40 4.17 -5.42
CA THR A 5 -26.82 3.17 -4.52
C THR A 5 -25.46 3.67 -4.03
N PHE A 6 -25.12 3.38 -2.78
CA PHE A 6 -23.83 3.73 -2.20
C PHE A 6 -22.86 2.56 -2.32
N LEU A 7 -21.63 2.87 -2.69
CA LEU A 7 -20.51 1.95 -2.86
C LEU A 7 -19.32 2.43 -2.04
N LYS A 8 -18.63 1.51 -1.38
CA LYS A 8 -17.36 1.79 -0.68
C LYS A 8 -16.19 1.46 -1.59
N ILE A 9 -15.36 2.45 -1.90
CA ILE A 9 -14.06 2.24 -2.52
C ILE A 9 -12.99 2.31 -1.43
N TYR A 10 -12.29 1.19 -1.22
CA TYR A 10 -11.28 1.03 -0.20
C TYR A 10 -9.92 1.54 -0.68
N PHE A 11 -9.13 2.04 0.27
CA PHE A 11 -7.74 2.41 0.09
C PHE A 11 -6.82 1.35 0.71
N PRO A 12 -5.52 1.34 0.36
CA PRO A 12 -4.57 0.36 0.88
C PRO A 12 -4.54 0.25 2.42
N ASN A 13 -4.74 1.37 3.13
CA ASN A 13 -4.77 1.43 4.59
C ASN A 13 -6.07 0.93 5.24
N GLY A 14 -7.02 0.42 4.45
CA GLY A 14 -8.30 -0.10 4.93
C GLY A 14 -9.38 0.95 5.14
N SER A 15 -9.04 2.25 5.09
CA SER A 15 -10.05 3.31 5.01
C SER A 15 -10.81 3.23 3.68
N PHE A 16 -11.95 3.92 3.57
CA PHE A 16 -12.76 3.91 2.35
C PHE A 16 -13.39 5.27 2.07
N HIS A 17 -13.80 5.46 0.82
CA HIS A 17 -14.64 6.54 0.38
C HIS A 17 -15.98 6.01 -0.12
N GLY A 18 -17.07 6.54 0.43
CA GLY A 18 -18.43 6.24 -0.02
C GLY A 18 -18.79 7.09 -1.23
N ILE A 19 -19.13 6.46 -2.34
CA ILE A 19 -19.56 7.12 -3.57
C ILE A 19 -20.94 6.63 -4.00
N ARG A 20 -21.72 7.53 -4.59
CA ARG A 20 -22.99 7.20 -5.23
C ARG A 20 -22.73 6.73 -6.65
N TYR A 21 -23.48 5.74 -7.10
CA TYR A 21 -23.41 5.24 -8.47
C TYR A 21 -24.79 4.83 -9.00
N THR A 22 -24.88 4.78 -10.32
CA THR A 22 -25.98 4.21 -11.10
C THR A 22 -25.50 2.97 -11.86
N SER A 23 -26.42 2.19 -12.41
CA SER A 23 -26.10 1.02 -13.23
C SER A 23 -25.20 1.36 -14.42
N SER A 24 -25.36 2.56 -14.99
CA SER A 24 -24.57 3.08 -16.12
C SER A 24 -23.22 3.70 -15.73
N THR A 25 -22.99 3.98 -14.43
CA THR A 25 -21.71 4.58 -13.99
C THR A 25 -20.56 3.63 -14.33
N THR A 26 -19.51 4.17 -14.93
CA THR A 26 -18.31 3.42 -15.31
C THR A 26 -17.27 3.38 -14.20
N VAL A 27 -16.41 2.35 -14.23
CA VAL A 27 -15.25 2.24 -13.32
C VAL A 27 -14.35 3.48 -13.41
N ALA A 28 -14.13 4.02 -14.61
CA ALA A 28 -13.37 5.25 -14.82
C ALA A 28 -13.99 6.45 -14.09
N GLU A 29 -15.30 6.60 -14.12
CA GLU A 29 -16.03 7.66 -13.40
C GLU A 29 -15.94 7.48 -11.89
N LEU A 30 -16.03 6.25 -11.38
CA LEU A 30 -15.82 5.97 -9.95
C LEU A 30 -14.42 6.37 -9.50
N ILE A 31 -13.38 5.94 -10.24
CA ILE A 31 -11.98 6.30 -9.95
C ILE A 31 -11.83 7.82 -9.94
N ARG A 32 -12.27 8.52 -11.00
CA ARG A 32 -12.18 9.98 -11.10
C ARG A 32 -12.86 10.68 -9.92
N THR A 33 -14.04 10.21 -9.52
CA THR A 33 -14.79 10.76 -8.39
C THR A 33 -14.03 10.59 -7.08
N VAL A 34 -13.48 9.40 -6.83
CA VAL A 34 -12.69 9.12 -5.61
C VAL A 34 -11.41 9.96 -5.57
N LEU A 35 -10.68 10.05 -6.68
CA LEU A 35 -9.46 10.86 -6.76
C LEU A 35 -9.74 12.33 -6.45
N LYS A 36 -10.81 12.90 -7.04
CA LYS A 36 -11.24 14.29 -6.78
C LYS A 36 -11.67 14.52 -5.33
N GLY A 37 -12.41 13.56 -4.76
CA GLY A 37 -12.96 13.70 -3.41
C GLY A 37 -11.95 13.44 -2.29
N ARG A 38 -10.84 12.73 -2.55
CA ARG A 38 -9.95 12.22 -1.49
C ARG A 38 -8.47 12.49 -1.67
N LEU A 39 -7.98 12.61 -2.90
CA LEU A 39 -6.55 12.81 -3.14
C LEU A 39 -6.25 14.27 -3.49
N SER A 40 -6.97 14.84 -4.46
CA SER A 40 -6.75 16.23 -4.88
C SER A 40 -8.00 16.77 -5.59
N PRO A 41 -8.43 18.01 -5.31
CA PRO A 41 -9.51 18.65 -6.07
C PRO A 41 -9.11 18.94 -7.52
N ASN A 42 -7.80 19.09 -7.78
CA ASN A 42 -7.24 19.29 -9.11
C ASN A 42 -6.97 17.95 -9.80
N GLU A 43 -6.99 17.95 -11.13
CA GLU A 43 -6.63 16.77 -11.90
C GLU A 43 -5.19 16.32 -11.63
N LEU A 44 -5.03 15.04 -11.33
CA LEU A 44 -3.73 14.43 -11.08
C LEU A 44 -3.04 14.14 -12.42
N ILE A 45 -1.73 14.38 -12.48
CA ILE A 45 -0.90 14.08 -13.65
C ILE A 45 -1.05 12.59 -14.02
N PHE A 46 -1.06 11.72 -13.00
CA PHE A 46 -1.14 10.27 -13.16
C PHE A 46 -2.53 9.71 -12.82
N HIS A 47 -3.62 10.45 -13.08
CA HIS A 47 -4.98 9.96 -12.79
C HIS A 47 -5.32 8.65 -13.54
N LEU A 48 -4.72 8.42 -14.72
CA LEU A 48 -4.88 7.18 -15.50
C LEU A 48 -4.05 6.00 -14.96
N SER A 49 -3.15 6.23 -14.00
CA SER A 49 -2.35 5.17 -13.38
C SER A 49 -3.15 4.33 -12.36
N TYR A 50 -4.34 4.77 -12.00
CA TYR A 50 -5.19 4.12 -11.01
C TYR A 50 -6.12 3.07 -11.63
N ALA A 51 -6.36 2.00 -10.89
CA ALA A 51 -7.31 0.94 -11.24
C ALA A 51 -8.09 0.49 -10.01
N LEU A 52 -9.24 -0.16 -10.23
CA LEU A 52 -9.99 -0.84 -9.18
C LEU A 52 -9.69 -2.33 -9.20
N ARG A 53 -9.28 -2.85 -8.05
CA ARG A 53 -9.14 -4.27 -7.76
C ARG A 53 -10.38 -4.76 -7.04
N VAL A 54 -10.97 -5.86 -7.50
CA VAL A 54 -12.10 -6.51 -6.84
C VAL A 54 -11.64 -7.76 -6.09
N THR A 55 -12.14 -7.89 -4.86
CA THR A 55 -12.00 -9.05 -3.99
C THR A 55 -13.38 -9.41 -3.40
N TYR A 56 -13.59 -10.65 -3.00
CA TYR A 56 -14.86 -11.11 -2.43
C TYR A 56 -14.88 -10.97 -0.91
N ILE A 57 -15.96 -10.44 -0.36
CA ILE A 57 -16.20 -10.32 1.08
C ILE A 57 -16.71 -11.68 1.60
N GLY A 58 -16.17 -12.17 2.71
CA GLY A 58 -16.70 -13.35 3.41
C GLY A 58 -16.20 -14.73 2.94
N LYS A 59 -15.53 -14.84 1.80
CA LYS A 59 -14.70 -16.02 1.50
C LYS A 59 -13.33 -15.81 2.13
N GLU A 60 -13.08 -16.51 3.24
CA GLU A 60 -11.90 -16.38 4.10
C GLU A 60 -10.63 -15.96 3.34
N GLN A 61 -10.11 -14.80 3.72
CA GLN A 61 -8.70 -14.48 3.58
C GLN A 61 -7.92 -15.30 4.61
N THR A 62 -7.89 -16.62 4.48
CA THR A 62 -6.80 -17.45 5.02
C THR A 62 -5.59 -17.33 4.10
N ILE A 63 -5.14 -16.09 3.87
CA ILE A 63 -3.76 -15.80 3.46
C ILE A 63 -3.06 -15.19 4.67
N THR A 64 -3.17 -15.91 5.78
CA THR A 64 -2.21 -15.87 6.88
C THR A 64 -1.66 -17.29 6.94
N ASN A 65 -0.45 -17.48 6.39
CA ASN A 65 0.40 -18.68 6.56
C ASN A 65 0.05 -19.97 5.78
N VAL A 66 -0.37 -19.90 4.51
CA VAL A 66 -0.41 -21.12 3.68
C VAL A 66 0.95 -21.38 3.04
N ARG A 67 1.73 -22.26 3.68
CA ARG A 67 2.78 -23.04 3.02
C ARG A 67 2.22 -23.64 1.74
N ILE A 68 2.90 -23.38 0.62
CA ILE A 68 2.59 -23.98 -0.67
C ILE A 68 2.66 -25.50 -0.50
N SER A 69 1.50 -26.11 -0.35
CA SER A 69 1.31 -27.55 -0.45
C SER A 69 0.29 -27.82 -1.55
N SER A 70 0.63 -28.87 -2.28
CA SER A 70 0.01 -29.47 -3.44
C SER A 70 -1.45 -29.86 -3.22
N SER A 71 -2.32 -29.48 -4.14
CA SER A 71 -3.46 -30.28 -4.63
C SER A 71 -4.37 -29.39 -5.48
N SER A 72 -4.91 -30.00 -6.52
CA SER A 72 -5.47 -29.43 -7.74
C SER A 72 -6.90 -28.89 -7.62
N ASP A 73 -7.24 -28.23 -6.52
CA ASP A 73 -8.54 -27.53 -6.36
C ASP A 73 -8.42 -26.29 -5.45
N LYS A 74 -7.47 -25.42 -5.77
CA LYS A 74 -7.47 -24.06 -5.23
C LYS A 74 -8.39 -23.22 -6.12
N THR A 75 -9.60 -22.96 -5.67
CA THR A 75 -10.33 -21.76 -6.10
C THR A 75 -9.49 -20.58 -5.63
N ILE A 76 -8.49 -20.20 -6.43
CA ILE A 76 -7.66 -19.02 -6.19
C ILE A 76 -8.67 -17.87 -6.18
N LEU A 77 -8.96 -17.33 -4.99
CA LEU A 77 -9.58 -16.03 -4.82
C LEU A 77 -8.56 -15.01 -5.31
N SER A 78 -8.28 -15.04 -6.61
CA SER A 78 -7.33 -14.16 -7.28
C SER A 78 -8.02 -12.82 -7.38
N ASP A 79 -7.41 -11.81 -6.79
CA ASP A 79 -7.71 -10.43 -7.09
C ASP A 79 -7.96 -10.25 -8.60
N LYS A 80 -9.10 -9.65 -8.96
CA LYS A 80 -9.39 -9.31 -10.37
C LYS A 80 -9.32 -7.80 -10.55
N TRP A 81 -8.87 -7.37 -11.71
CA TRP A 81 -8.83 -5.96 -12.06
C TRP A 81 -10.03 -5.58 -12.91
N LEU A 82 -10.73 -4.52 -12.52
CA LEU A 82 -11.85 -4.00 -13.28
C LEU A 82 -11.35 -3.12 -14.42
N HIS A 83 -11.82 -3.38 -15.63
CA HIS A 83 -11.52 -2.55 -16.79
C HIS A 83 -12.27 -1.20 -16.67
N SER A 84 -11.59 -0.10 -17.01
CA SER A 84 -12.07 1.28 -16.84
C SER A 84 -13.42 1.55 -17.50
N ASN A 85 -13.66 0.97 -18.68
CA ASN A 85 -14.90 1.14 -19.45
C ASN A 85 -16.05 0.23 -18.98
N MET A 86 -15.88 -0.60 -17.94
CA MET A 86 -16.98 -1.41 -17.42
C MET A 86 -17.98 -0.53 -16.67
N THR A 87 -19.26 -0.70 -16.96
CA THR A 87 -20.35 -0.13 -16.15
C THR A 87 -20.55 -0.95 -14.89
N MET A 88 -21.15 -0.36 -13.85
CA MET A 88 -21.47 -1.06 -12.61
C MET A 88 -22.50 -2.18 -12.80
N GLU A 89 -23.40 -2.06 -13.79
CA GLU A 89 -24.23 -3.17 -14.23
C GLU A 89 -23.39 -4.35 -14.73
N LYS A 90 -22.38 -4.08 -15.56
CA LYS A 90 -21.49 -5.13 -16.09
C LYS A 90 -20.62 -5.73 -14.98
N VAL A 91 -20.16 -4.92 -14.03
CA VAL A 91 -19.44 -5.40 -12.83
C VAL A 91 -20.34 -6.35 -12.04
N HIS A 92 -21.58 -5.95 -11.75
CA HIS A 92 -22.55 -6.77 -11.04
C HIS A 92 -22.82 -8.11 -11.75
N ARG A 93 -23.02 -8.05 -13.07
CA ARG A 93 -23.29 -9.25 -13.89
C ARG A 93 -22.13 -10.24 -13.94
N ILE A 94 -20.88 -9.76 -13.96
CA ILE A 94 -19.69 -10.61 -14.11
C ILE A 94 -19.18 -11.10 -12.74
N TYR A 95 -19.14 -10.21 -11.75
CA TYR A 95 -18.49 -10.49 -10.47
C TYR A 95 -19.48 -10.83 -9.35
N GLY A 96 -20.77 -10.50 -9.50
CA GLY A 96 -21.80 -10.77 -8.51
C GLY A 96 -22.34 -9.52 -7.79
N PRO A 97 -23.17 -9.70 -6.75
CA PRO A 97 -23.72 -8.62 -5.93
C PRO A 97 -22.63 -7.70 -5.37
N ILE A 98 -22.82 -6.37 -5.50
CA ILE A 98 -21.80 -5.38 -5.13
C ILE A 98 -21.49 -5.38 -3.63
N ASP A 99 -22.46 -5.73 -2.80
CA ASP A 99 -22.33 -5.90 -1.35
C ASP A 99 -21.49 -7.11 -0.93
N GLU A 100 -21.29 -8.07 -1.84
CA GLU A 100 -20.35 -9.18 -1.68
C GLU A 100 -18.93 -8.83 -2.20
N LEU A 101 -18.73 -7.63 -2.75
CA LEU A 101 -17.47 -7.21 -3.34
C LEU A 101 -16.78 -6.13 -2.50
N LYS A 102 -15.47 -6.29 -2.31
CA LYS A 102 -14.57 -5.24 -1.84
C LYS A 102 -13.81 -4.69 -3.04
N LEU A 103 -14.14 -3.46 -3.42
CA LEU A 103 -13.43 -2.71 -4.45
C LEU A 103 -12.34 -1.84 -3.80
N GLU A 104 -11.09 -2.06 -4.19
CA GLU A 104 -9.94 -1.34 -3.68
C GLU A 104 -9.30 -0.52 -4.80
N LEU A 105 -9.19 0.78 -4.59
CA LEU A 105 -8.41 1.66 -5.46
C LEU A 105 -6.92 1.33 -5.28
N ARG A 106 -6.19 1.26 -6.38
CA ARG A 106 -4.74 1.04 -6.39
C ARG A 106 -4.07 1.79 -7.52
N LEU A 107 -2.83 2.23 -7.31
CA LEU A 107 -1.96 2.59 -8.42
C LEU A 107 -1.47 1.30 -9.06
N ARG A 108 -1.82 1.07 -10.32
CA ARG A 108 -1.51 -0.16 -11.06
C ARG A 108 -0.60 0.10 -12.25
N TYR A 109 -0.92 1.09 -13.07
CA TYR A 109 -0.12 1.42 -14.26
C TYR A 109 0.99 2.38 -13.82
N PHE A 110 2.09 1.81 -13.37
CA PHE A 110 3.20 2.55 -12.78
C PHE A 110 3.81 3.53 -13.81
N PRO A 111 4.08 4.79 -13.42
CA PRO A 111 4.81 5.74 -14.27
C PRO A 111 6.22 5.25 -14.63
N GLN A 112 6.92 5.97 -15.50
CA GLN A 112 8.26 5.57 -15.95
C GLN A 112 9.27 5.40 -14.81
N SER A 113 9.16 6.19 -13.74
CA SER A 113 10.05 6.11 -12.59
C SER A 113 9.42 6.73 -11.34
N ILE A 114 10.04 6.47 -10.19
CA ILE A 114 9.70 7.13 -8.92
C ILE A 114 9.93 8.63 -8.99
N ASP A 115 10.96 9.10 -9.71
CA ASP A 115 11.20 10.53 -9.92
C ASP A 115 10.11 11.19 -10.77
N ALA A 116 9.63 10.50 -11.81
CA ALA A 116 8.47 11.00 -12.57
C ALA A 116 7.25 11.12 -11.66
N LEU A 117 7.02 10.10 -10.83
CA LEU A 117 5.90 10.06 -9.89
C LEU A 117 6.00 11.14 -8.81
N SER A 118 7.20 11.51 -8.36
CA SER A 118 7.39 12.52 -7.30
C SER A 118 7.01 13.94 -7.71
N ASN A 119 6.82 14.20 -9.01
CA ASN A 119 6.26 15.45 -9.54
C ASN A 119 4.76 15.62 -9.27
N ASP A 120 4.05 14.53 -8.91
CA ASP A 120 2.63 14.54 -8.53
C ASP A 120 2.50 14.11 -7.06
N LYS A 121 2.62 15.07 -6.13
CA LYS A 121 2.73 14.79 -4.69
C LYS A 121 1.59 13.92 -4.12
N PRO A 122 0.31 14.15 -4.45
CA PRO A 122 -0.78 13.26 -4.01
C PRO A 122 -0.58 11.82 -4.48
N THR A 123 -0.25 11.60 -5.75
CA THR A 123 -0.05 10.26 -6.31
C THR A 123 1.20 9.59 -5.74
N PHE A 124 2.29 10.34 -5.56
CA PHE A 124 3.51 9.86 -4.92
C PHE A 124 3.27 9.37 -3.49
N GLY A 125 2.55 10.16 -2.68
CA GLY A 125 2.20 9.78 -1.32
C GLY A 125 1.29 8.56 -1.27
N TYR A 126 0.29 8.50 -2.15
CA TYR A 126 -0.62 7.36 -2.26
C TYR A 126 0.11 6.06 -2.62
N PHE A 127 0.97 6.12 -3.63
CA PHE A 127 1.77 4.98 -4.06
C PHE A 127 2.70 4.50 -2.94
N TYR A 128 3.37 5.41 -2.24
CA TYR A 128 4.24 5.04 -1.14
C TYR A 128 3.47 4.33 -0.02
N GLU A 129 2.28 4.82 0.35
CA GLU A 129 1.43 4.15 1.34
C GLU A 129 1.04 2.74 0.87
N GLN A 130 0.66 2.59 -0.40
CA GLN A 130 0.36 1.31 -1.02
C GLN A 130 1.55 0.34 -0.92
N LEU A 131 2.72 0.78 -1.36
CA LEU A 131 3.95 -0.02 -1.39
C LEU A 131 4.37 -0.44 0.03
N ARG A 132 4.34 0.48 1.00
CA ARG A 132 4.71 0.23 2.39
C ARG A 132 3.79 -0.83 3.03
N ILE A 133 2.48 -0.72 2.79
CA ILE A 133 1.49 -1.67 3.34
C ILE A 133 1.69 -3.05 2.72
N ASP A 134 1.89 -3.12 1.41
CA ASP A 134 2.14 -4.39 0.74
C ASP A 134 3.47 -5.01 1.16
N TYR A 135 4.52 -4.21 1.33
CA TYR A 135 5.79 -4.67 1.89
C TYR A 135 5.57 -5.34 3.24
N MET A 136 4.93 -4.63 4.19
CA MET A 136 4.68 -5.15 5.53
C MET A 136 3.88 -6.46 5.51
N ARG A 137 2.91 -6.59 4.59
CA ARG A 137 2.05 -7.77 4.47
C ARG A 137 2.68 -8.94 3.72
N LEU A 138 3.44 -8.69 2.65
CA LEU A 138 3.81 -9.70 1.65
C LEU A 138 5.31 -9.96 1.58
N LYS A 139 6.15 -8.99 1.95
CA LYS A 139 7.59 -9.01 1.67
C LYS A 139 8.48 -8.84 2.90
N SER A 140 7.92 -8.46 4.04
CA SER A 140 8.68 -8.14 5.26
C SER A 140 9.47 -9.30 5.86
N GLU A 141 9.06 -10.55 5.60
CA GLU A 141 9.80 -11.75 6.04
C GLU A 141 10.90 -12.18 5.05
N TYR A 142 11.01 -11.53 3.89
CA TYR A 142 12.01 -11.85 2.86
C TYR A 142 13.21 -10.89 2.86
N VAL A 143 13.13 -9.82 3.63
CA VAL A 143 14.26 -8.90 3.85
C VAL A 143 15.08 -9.36 5.05
N SER A 144 16.37 -9.06 5.05
CA SER A 144 17.20 -9.22 6.23
C SER A 144 16.73 -8.32 7.37
N MET A 145 17.11 -8.69 8.58
CA MET A 145 16.76 -7.92 9.78
C MET A 145 17.30 -6.49 9.75
N ASN A 146 18.49 -6.29 9.17
CA ASN A 146 19.07 -4.96 9.00
C ASN A 146 18.28 -4.13 7.99
N GLU A 147 17.92 -4.70 6.83
CA GLU A 147 17.09 -4.03 5.83
C GLU A 147 15.71 -3.65 6.38
N ALA A 148 15.07 -4.55 7.13
CA ALA A 148 13.79 -4.26 7.79
C ALA A 148 13.91 -3.09 8.79
N ILE A 149 15.02 -3.01 9.53
CA ILE A 149 15.32 -1.87 10.40
C ILE A 149 15.55 -0.59 9.58
N GLU A 150 16.25 -0.66 8.44
CA GLU A 150 16.43 0.50 7.57
C GLU A 150 15.11 1.01 7.00
N LEU A 151 14.27 0.12 6.46
CA LEU A 151 12.95 0.43 5.90
C LEU A 151 12.03 1.07 6.96
N GLY A 152 11.94 0.47 8.14
CA GLY A 152 11.15 1.04 9.24
C GLY A 152 11.68 2.38 9.74
N SER A 153 13.01 2.57 9.76
CA SER A 153 13.63 3.84 10.15
C SER A 153 13.40 4.96 9.13
N LEU A 154 13.36 4.65 7.82
CA LEU A 154 12.99 5.60 6.78
C LEU A 154 11.54 6.07 6.94
N GLU A 155 10.61 5.16 7.26
CA GLU A 155 9.22 5.53 7.55
C GLU A 155 9.10 6.41 8.79
N ILE A 156 9.85 6.12 9.85
CA ILE A 156 9.91 6.98 11.04
C ILE A 156 10.46 8.36 10.66
N ARG A 157 11.59 8.43 9.94
CA ARG A 157 12.19 9.70 9.52
C ARG A 157 11.23 10.55 8.69
N LYS A 158 10.47 9.91 7.79
CA LYS A 158 9.42 10.54 7.00
C LYS A 158 8.26 11.04 7.87
N LEU A 159 7.78 10.24 8.82
CA LEU A 159 6.67 10.60 9.70
C LEU A 159 7.00 11.82 10.56
N PHE A 160 8.24 11.93 11.02
CA PHE A 160 8.73 13.04 11.86
C PHE A 160 9.52 14.07 11.06
N LYS A 161 9.11 14.34 9.81
CA LYS A 161 9.82 15.25 8.91
C LYS A 161 10.04 16.66 9.45
N ASP A 162 9.10 17.15 10.27
CA ASP A 162 9.10 18.50 10.84
C ASP A 162 9.82 18.60 12.19
N LEU A 163 10.26 17.46 12.76
CA LEU A 163 11.08 17.49 13.96
C LEU A 163 12.52 17.86 13.60
N ASN A 164 13.16 18.65 14.47
CA ASN A 164 14.60 18.87 14.39
C ASN A 164 15.31 17.49 14.34
N PRO A 165 16.26 17.26 13.43
CA PRO A 165 17.02 16.01 13.32
C PRO A 165 17.55 15.48 14.66
N THR A 166 18.00 16.37 15.54
CA THR A 166 18.51 16.03 16.89
C THR A 166 17.41 15.64 17.89
N ALA A 167 16.14 15.93 17.61
CA ALA A 167 15.03 15.57 18.48
C ALA A 167 14.79 14.06 18.48
N LEU A 168 14.92 13.39 17.32
CA LEU A 168 14.75 11.94 17.18
C LEU A 168 15.75 11.13 18.02
N ASP A 169 16.94 11.68 18.27
CA ASP A 169 17.98 11.02 19.07
C ASP A 169 17.69 11.06 20.59
N LYS A 170 16.95 12.07 21.07
CA LYS A 170 16.61 12.16 22.49
C LYS A 170 15.83 10.91 22.90
N LYS A 171 16.26 10.26 23.99
CA LYS A 171 15.73 8.98 24.54
C LYS A 171 14.20 8.92 24.56
N VAL A 172 13.55 10.07 24.76
CA VAL A 172 12.10 10.28 24.79
C VAL A 172 11.40 9.94 23.46
N ASN A 173 12.04 10.14 22.30
CA ASN A 173 11.36 9.95 21.01
C ASN A 173 11.21 8.48 20.63
N VAL A 174 12.18 7.60 20.93
CA VAL A 174 12.01 6.15 20.71
C VAL A 174 11.02 5.55 21.73
N ASP A 175 11.04 6.04 22.97
CA ASP A 175 10.05 5.62 23.96
C ASP A 175 8.63 6.05 23.53
N TYR A 176 8.45 7.21 22.89
CA TYR A 176 7.19 7.63 22.27
C TYR A 176 6.76 6.71 21.11
N LEU A 177 7.70 6.33 20.22
CA LEU A 177 7.42 5.35 19.15
C LEU A 177 6.89 4.04 19.71
N GLU A 178 7.48 3.54 20.80
CA GLU A 178 7.11 2.28 21.41
C GLU A 178 5.75 2.35 22.12
N LYS A 179 5.51 3.41 22.88
CA LYS A 179 4.32 3.54 23.74
C LYS A 179 3.09 4.05 22.99
N GLU A 180 3.24 5.08 22.18
CA GLU A 180 2.10 5.80 21.58
C GLU A 180 1.78 5.30 20.17
N LEU A 181 2.80 4.97 19.37
CA LEU A 181 2.60 4.51 17.98
C LEU A 181 2.66 2.98 17.82
N GLY A 182 3.47 2.32 18.64
CA GLY A 182 3.78 0.91 18.56
C GLY A 182 4.76 0.56 17.44
N LEU A 183 5.83 -0.20 17.76
CA LEU A 183 6.86 -0.59 16.79
C LEU A 183 6.32 -1.44 15.63
N LYS A 184 5.22 -2.18 15.85
CA LYS A 184 4.56 -3.01 14.82
C LYS A 184 4.07 -2.21 13.60
N ARG A 185 3.95 -0.88 13.73
CA ARG A 185 3.63 0.01 12.60
C ARG A 185 4.79 0.11 11.60
N PHE A 186 6.02 -0.01 12.07
CA PHE A 186 7.25 0.29 11.33
C PHE A 186 8.08 -0.96 11.04
N PHE A 187 8.02 -1.97 11.91
CA PHE A 187 8.87 -3.15 11.84
C PHE A 187 8.04 -4.44 11.87
N PRO A 188 8.45 -5.49 11.12
CA PRO A 188 7.79 -6.80 11.19
C PRO A 188 7.98 -7.45 12.55
N GLN A 189 7.09 -8.39 12.86
CA GLN A 189 7.09 -9.08 14.16
C GLN A 189 8.42 -9.81 14.40
N SER A 190 9.01 -10.40 13.37
CA SER A 190 10.31 -11.08 13.43
C SER A 190 11.44 -10.16 13.91
N VAL A 191 11.47 -8.88 13.52
CA VAL A 191 12.46 -7.89 14.00
C VAL A 191 12.23 -7.56 15.47
N ILE A 192 10.97 -7.37 15.86
CA ILE A 192 10.58 -6.96 17.22
C ILE A 192 10.86 -8.09 18.22
N SER A 193 10.56 -9.35 17.87
CA SER A 193 10.73 -10.49 18.77
C SER A 193 12.16 -10.99 18.87
N SER A 194 12.98 -10.82 17.82
CA SER A 194 14.34 -11.39 17.78
C SER A 194 15.37 -10.60 18.58
N HIS A 195 15.08 -9.34 18.92
CA HIS A 195 16.01 -8.48 19.66
C HIS A 195 15.54 -8.22 21.08
N LYS A 196 16.50 -8.18 22.01
CA LYS A 196 16.26 -7.51 23.30
C LYS A 196 15.90 -6.04 23.03
N PRO A 197 14.88 -5.46 23.69
CA PRO A 197 14.42 -4.10 23.42
C PRO A 197 15.55 -3.05 23.39
N ARG A 198 16.51 -3.15 24.31
CA ARG A 198 17.67 -2.24 24.37
C ARG A 198 18.55 -2.29 23.11
N VAL A 199 18.71 -3.46 22.49
CA VAL A 199 19.51 -3.63 21.27
C VAL A 199 18.76 -3.05 20.07
N LEU A 200 17.48 -3.38 19.93
CA LEU A 200 16.64 -2.86 18.85
C LEU A 200 16.61 -1.33 18.87
N ARG A 201 16.42 -0.71 20.04
CA ARG A 201 16.49 0.76 20.20
C ARG A 201 17.82 1.33 19.72
N LYS A 202 18.95 0.65 20.00
CA LYS A 202 20.28 1.08 19.54
C LYS A 202 20.38 1.03 18.01
N CYS A 203 19.88 -0.03 17.38
CA CYS A 203 19.88 -0.17 15.93
C CYS A 203 18.99 0.88 15.25
N ILE A 204 17.77 1.09 15.76
CA ILE A 204 16.85 2.12 15.25
C ILE A 204 17.50 3.50 15.34
N LYS A 205 18.09 3.86 16.49
CA LYS A 205 18.78 5.16 16.65
C LYS A 205 19.94 5.34 15.68
N ALA A 206 20.78 4.31 15.53
CA ALA A 206 21.89 4.35 14.60
C ALA A 206 21.40 4.58 13.15
N CYS A 207 20.31 3.92 12.77
CA CYS A 207 19.72 4.07 11.44
C CYS A 207 19.02 5.43 11.25
N LEU A 208 18.35 5.95 12.27
CA LEU A 208 17.74 7.29 12.21
C LEU A 208 18.81 8.39 12.06
N LYS A 209 19.94 8.25 12.76
CA LYS A 209 21.08 9.16 12.60
C LYS A 209 21.65 9.12 11.18
N LYS A 210 21.75 7.93 10.57
CA LYS A 210 22.17 7.76 9.17
C LYS A 210 21.27 8.54 8.19
N TYR A 211 19.99 8.69 8.50
CA TYR A 211 18.98 9.32 7.63
C TYR A 211 18.52 10.69 8.10
N GLU A 212 19.22 11.32 9.04
CA GLU A 212 18.76 12.55 9.69
C GLU A 212 18.61 13.72 8.71
N GLY A 213 19.48 13.79 7.69
CA GLY A 213 19.46 14.82 6.65
C GLY A 213 18.49 14.57 5.49
N LEU A 214 17.81 13.43 5.43
CA LEU A 214 16.92 13.12 4.30
C LEU A 214 15.58 13.85 4.41
N ALA A 215 15.17 14.51 3.33
CA ALA A 215 13.81 15.02 3.18
C ALA A 215 12.80 13.86 2.99
N GLU A 216 11.50 14.18 3.10
CA GLU A 216 10.43 13.17 2.92
C GLU A 216 10.52 12.45 1.57
N GLU A 217 10.74 13.18 0.49
CA GLU A 217 10.88 12.59 -0.85
C GLU A 217 12.08 11.62 -0.93
N GLU A 218 13.22 12.00 -0.38
CA GLU A 218 14.42 11.17 -0.37
C GLU A 218 14.26 9.92 0.51
N CYS A 219 13.51 10.03 1.62
CA CYS A 219 13.16 8.85 2.43
C CYS A 219 12.35 7.83 1.61
N VAL A 220 11.35 8.31 0.85
CA VAL A 220 10.52 7.45 0.00
C VAL A 220 11.35 6.84 -1.14
N LYS A 221 12.16 7.64 -1.85
CA LYS A 221 13.04 7.13 -2.91
C LYS A 221 14.01 6.07 -2.40
N ARG A 222 14.62 6.32 -1.23
CA ARG A 222 15.52 5.35 -0.59
C ARG A 222 14.78 4.07 -0.18
N PHE A 223 13.56 4.19 0.34
CA PHE A 223 12.73 3.03 0.70
C PHE A 223 12.42 2.18 -0.53
N CYS A 224 11.96 2.80 -1.63
CA CYS A 224 11.68 2.13 -2.89
C CYS A 224 12.92 1.43 -3.47
N PHE A 225 14.09 2.09 -3.39
CA PHE A 225 15.37 1.53 -3.82
C PHE A 225 15.74 0.27 -3.04
N LEU A 226 15.70 0.32 -1.70
CA LEU A 226 16.04 -0.83 -0.85
C LEU A 226 15.11 -2.03 -1.08
N LEU A 227 13.85 -1.78 -1.44
CA LEU A 227 12.91 -2.87 -1.73
C LEU A 227 13.15 -3.58 -3.08
N LYS A 228 13.87 -2.97 -4.02
CA LYS A 228 14.09 -3.57 -5.35
C LYS A 228 14.86 -4.89 -5.27
N ASP A 229 15.71 -5.06 -4.25
CA ASP A 229 16.53 -6.26 -4.08
C ASP A 229 15.68 -7.52 -3.79
N VAL A 230 14.49 -7.35 -3.21
CA VAL A 230 13.59 -8.46 -2.83
C VAL A 230 12.26 -8.47 -3.57
N TRP A 231 11.91 -7.36 -4.23
CA TRP A 231 10.62 -7.20 -4.89
C TRP A 231 10.70 -6.26 -6.09
N ASN A 232 10.41 -6.81 -7.28
CA ASN A 232 10.13 -6.01 -8.47
C ASN A 232 8.71 -5.43 -8.41
N TRP A 233 8.52 -4.41 -7.58
CA TRP A 233 7.21 -3.79 -7.33
C TRP A 233 6.71 -2.91 -8.49
N GLU A 234 7.54 -2.65 -9.50
CA GLU A 234 7.18 -1.89 -10.71
C GLU A 234 6.42 -2.77 -11.73
N GLN A 235 6.43 -4.09 -11.56
CA GLN A 235 5.92 -5.04 -12.55
C GLN A 235 5.01 -6.11 -11.93
N GLU A 236 3.99 -6.52 -12.68
CA GLU A 236 3.21 -7.72 -12.40
C GLU A 236 3.72 -8.85 -13.30
N VAL A 237 3.96 -10.04 -12.72
CA VAL A 237 4.47 -11.22 -13.45
C VAL A 237 3.37 -12.27 -13.52
N TYR A 238 3.11 -12.79 -14.72
CA TYR A 238 2.11 -13.81 -14.99
C TYR A 238 2.76 -15.02 -15.67
N THR A 239 2.61 -16.19 -15.07
CA THR A 239 2.98 -17.44 -15.74
C THR A 239 1.94 -17.76 -16.82
N CYS A 240 2.39 -17.95 -18.05
CA CYS A 240 1.55 -18.27 -19.19
C CYS A 240 2.30 -19.17 -20.18
N ASN A 241 1.55 -19.81 -21.07
CA ASN A 241 2.09 -20.46 -22.26
C ASN A 241 1.90 -19.51 -23.43
N LEU A 242 2.99 -19.16 -24.10
CA LEU A 242 2.96 -18.41 -25.35
C LEU A 242 2.88 -19.43 -26.50
N GLY A 243 1.95 -19.22 -27.41
CA GLY A 243 1.75 -20.04 -28.61
C GLY A 243 2.68 -19.63 -29.74
#